data_AF-A0A0D0D6N7-F1
#
_entry.id   AF-A0A0D0D6N7-F1
#
_cell.length_a   1.000
_cell.length_b   1.000
_cell.length_c   1.000
_cell.angle_alpha   90.00
_cell.angle_beta   90.00
_cell.angle_gamma   90.00
#
_symmetry.space_group_name_H-M   'P 1'
#
loop_
_entity.id
_entity.type
_entity.pdbx_description
1 polymer ?
#
loop_
_entity_poly.entity_id
_entity_poly.type
_entity_poly.pdbx_seq_one_letter_code
_entity_poly.pdbx_strand_id
1 'polypeptide(L)'
;MSLIMPWLGMAVDKFCLVADSSSKVPKLKKKKYADYTVSPEEWEMLGLIREVLREPRDAQSSFSSESGPTVWRVVPTLELLQDHWETLTKMKKFERLKPAIEKGLQKLHKYYTLIDQSNVYFIALALDPKWKLEYTSMKWDSEYYKMGLDALQNAFDKYAVRVVASEVAEVQQAAHESPVKGGGYGDAMVHKAVNAHREREKCGRNPHQELQDYLDSPLEDVVYRVKWWGHHSTQYPICM
;
A
#
# COMPACT_ATOMS: atom_id res chain seq x y z
N MET A 1 18.23 2.19 17.02
CA MET A 1 18.44 3.61 16.65
C MET A 1 18.27 4.63 17.79
N SER A 2 17.90 4.27 19.03
CA SER A 2 17.79 5.24 20.14
C SER A 2 19.13 5.65 20.75
N LEU A 3 20.22 4.94 20.45
CA LEU A 3 21.54 5.18 21.04
C LEU A 3 22.29 6.40 20.50
N ILE A 4 21.85 7.05 19.42
CA ILE A 4 22.64 8.13 18.76
C ILE A 4 22.30 9.52 19.31
N MET A 5 21.08 9.77 19.77
CA MET A 5 20.64 11.13 20.17
C MET A 5 21.49 11.75 21.29
N PRO A 6 21.89 11.00 22.35
CA PRO A 6 22.75 11.57 23.39
C PRO A 6 24.12 12.00 22.87
N TRP A 7 24.72 11.21 21.96
CA TRP A 7 26.02 11.52 21.35
C TRP A 7 25.93 12.68 20.37
N LEU A 8 24.84 12.76 19.61
CA LEU A 8 24.59 13.89 18.72
C LEU A 8 24.43 15.18 19.50
N GLY A 9 23.68 15.16 20.60
CA GLY A 9 23.53 16.31 21.50
C GLY A 9 24.87 16.78 22.04
N MET A 10 25.63 15.87 22.66
CA MET A 10 26.98 16.17 23.15
C MET A 10 27.92 16.70 22.07
N ALA A 11 27.84 16.17 20.84
CA ALA A 11 28.68 16.62 19.73
C ALA A 11 28.31 18.03 19.26
N VAL A 12 27.02 18.33 19.14
CA VAL A 12 26.51 19.66 18.75
C VAL A 12 26.84 20.70 19.82
N ASP A 13 26.59 20.39 21.09
CA ASP A 13 26.89 21.30 22.20
C ASP A 13 28.39 21.58 22.28
N LYS A 14 29.21 20.52 22.19
CA LYS A 14 30.68 20.66 22.16
C LYS A 14 31.14 21.49 20.97
N PHE A 15 30.55 21.27 19.79
CA PHE A 15 30.86 22.07 18.60
C PHE A 15 30.55 23.55 18.84
N CYS A 16 29.34 23.89 19.30
CA CYS A 16 28.96 25.29 19.52
C CYS A 16 29.85 25.99 20.57
N LEU A 17 30.33 25.27 21.58
CA LEU A 17 31.23 25.80 22.61
C LEU A 17 32.67 26.06 22.11
N VAL A 18 33.19 25.23 21.20
CA VAL A 18 34.60 25.32 20.75
C VAL A 18 34.77 26.05 19.41
N ALA A 19 33.72 26.13 18.61
CA ALA A 19 33.76 26.64 17.24
C ALA A 19 34.23 28.10 17.16
N ASP A 20 33.77 28.97 18.06
CA ASP A 20 34.15 30.39 18.05
C ASP A 20 35.64 30.66 18.28
N SER A 21 36.33 29.73 18.96
CA SER A 21 37.77 29.82 19.24
C SER A 21 38.63 29.03 18.24
N SER A 22 38.00 28.29 17.32
CA SER A 22 38.68 27.40 16.39
C SER A 22 39.02 28.10 15.08
N SER A 23 40.24 27.93 14.58
CA SER A 23 40.63 28.39 13.24
C SER A 23 40.11 27.51 12.09
N LYS A 24 39.52 26.35 12.43
CA LYS A 24 39.03 25.37 11.45
C LYS A 24 37.62 25.67 10.91
N VAL A 25 36.92 26.65 11.49
CA VAL A 25 35.56 27.03 11.10
C VAL A 25 35.49 28.53 10.79
N PRO A 26 34.67 28.95 9.82
CA PRO A 26 34.54 30.36 9.46
C PRO A 26 33.88 31.15 10.60
N LYS A 27 34.33 32.38 10.84
CA LYS A 27 33.67 33.26 11.83
C LYS A 27 32.31 33.73 11.29
N LEU A 28 31.27 33.60 12.11
CA LEU A 28 29.95 34.09 11.77
C LEU A 28 29.89 35.62 11.78
N LYS A 29 29.08 36.20 10.89
CA LYS A 29 28.83 37.65 10.86
C LYS A 29 27.73 37.99 11.86
N LYS A 30 28.02 38.90 12.80
CA LYS A 30 27.08 39.41 13.82
C LYS A 30 26.53 38.38 14.82
N LYS A 31 27.05 37.15 14.82
CA LYS A 31 26.66 36.06 15.72
C LYS A 31 27.88 35.23 16.12
N LYS A 32 27.72 34.40 17.13
CA LYS A 32 28.66 33.40 17.59
C LYS A 32 28.05 32.01 17.47
N TYR A 33 28.87 30.98 17.31
CA TYR A 33 28.38 29.60 17.34
C TYR A 33 27.79 29.24 18.71
N ALA A 34 28.32 29.80 19.79
CA ALA A 34 27.76 29.66 21.13
C ALA A 34 26.31 30.16 21.22
N ASP A 35 25.89 31.14 20.40
CA ASP A 35 24.51 31.65 20.37
C ASP A 35 23.49 30.60 19.86
N TYR A 36 23.97 29.47 19.34
CA TYR A 36 23.17 28.34 18.85
C TYR A 36 23.32 27.10 19.73
N THR A 37 23.79 27.27 20.97
CA THR A 37 23.72 26.19 21.96
C THR A 37 22.26 25.87 22.25
N VAL A 38 21.97 24.57 22.32
CA VAL A 38 20.62 24.06 22.58
C VAL A 38 20.54 23.74 24.06
N SER A 39 19.52 24.26 24.74
CA SER A 39 19.35 24.03 26.17
C SER A 39 18.94 22.57 26.44
N PRO A 40 19.15 22.05 27.67
CA PRO A 40 18.64 20.73 28.05
C PRO A 40 17.13 20.57 27.80
N GLU A 41 16.34 21.62 28.05
CA GLU A 41 14.90 21.64 27.83
C GLU A 41 14.54 21.63 26.33
N GLU A 42 15.33 22.31 25.50
CA GLU A 42 15.18 22.27 24.04
C GLU A 42 15.54 20.89 23.48
N TRP A 43 16.59 20.24 24.01
CA TRP A 43 16.94 18.86 23.66
C TRP A 43 15.84 17.87 24.04
N GLU A 44 15.21 18.05 25.22
CA GLU A 44 14.06 17.26 25.63
C GLU A 44 12.89 17.46 24.65
N MET A 45 12.58 18.71 24.29
CA MET A 45 11.55 19.02 23.29
C MET A 45 11.85 18.39 21.93
N LEU A 46 13.10 18.45 21.45
CA LEU A 46 13.51 17.82 20.19
C LEU A 46 13.34 16.30 20.25
N GLY A 47 13.56 15.67 21.41
CA GLY A 47 13.27 14.26 21.64
C GLY A 47 11.80 13.93 21.43
N LEU A 48 10.90 14.74 21.99
CA LEU A 48 9.45 14.59 21.81
C LEU A 48 9.01 14.83 20.37
N ILE A 49 9.54 15.88 19.71
CA ILE A 49 9.26 16.16 18.29
C ILE A 49 9.68 14.98 17.43
N ARG A 50 10.86 14.40 17.68
CA ARG A 50 11.33 13.22 16.95
C ARG A 50 10.40 12.02 17.15
N GLU A 51 9.85 11.82 18.35
CA GLU A 51 8.90 10.74 18.61
C GLU A 51 7.61 10.93 17.78
N VAL A 52 7.06 12.16 17.76
CA VAL A 52 5.90 12.50 16.93
C VAL A 52 6.19 12.32 15.43
N LEU A 53 7.36 12.76 14.96
CA LEU A 53 7.76 12.70 13.56
C LEU A 53 8.20 11.30 13.10
N ARG A 54 8.45 10.37 14.03
CA ARG A 54 8.73 8.97 13.67
C ARG A 54 7.50 8.32 13.01
N GLU A 55 6.31 8.61 13.50
CA GLU A 55 5.07 8.04 12.97
C GLU A 55 4.86 8.33 11.46
N PRO A 56 4.88 9.59 10.97
CA PRO A 56 4.77 9.87 9.54
C PRO A 56 5.98 9.39 8.73
N ARG A 57 7.18 9.32 9.34
CA ARG A 57 8.37 8.75 8.69
C ARG A 57 8.17 7.27 8.40
N ASP A 58 7.69 6.51 9.38
CA ASP A 58 7.50 5.08 9.25
C ASP A 58 6.32 4.78 8.29
N ALA A 59 5.26 5.59 8.33
CA ALA A 59 4.19 5.58 7.34
C ALA A 59 4.73 5.83 5.91
N GLN A 60 5.51 6.89 5.69
CA GLN A 60 6.11 7.20 4.39
C GLN A 60 7.06 6.09 3.91
N SER A 61 7.86 5.52 4.82
CA SER A 61 8.75 4.40 4.51
C SER A 61 7.98 3.16 4.05
N SER A 62 6.77 2.92 4.56
CA SER A 62 5.94 1.78 4.15
C SER A 62 5.51 1.83 2.68
N PHE A 63 5.44 3.04 2.10
CA PHE A 63 5.14 3.27 0.68
C PHE A 63 6.37 3.28 -0.21
N SER A 64 7.57 3.25 0.36
CA SER A 64 8.84 3.38 -0.38
C SER A 64 9.37 2.03 -0.89
N SER A 65 8.50 1.00 -0.97
CA SER A 65 8.87 -0.31 -1.50
C SER A 65 8.90 -0.29 -3.02
N GLU A 66 10.06 -0.61 -3.60
CA GLU A 66 10.21 -0.84 -5.05
C GLU A 66 9.84 -2.28 -5.47
N SER A 67 9.73 -3.19 -4.50
CA SER A 67 9.63 -4.64 -4.74
C SER A 67 8.20 -5.20 -4.80
N GLY A 68 7.19 -4.39 -4.50
CA GLY A 68 5.80 -4.84 -4.42
C GLY A 68 4.81 -3.70 -4.35
N PRO A 69 3.52 -3.96 -4.64
CA PRO A 69 2.48 -2.95 -4.68
C PRO A 69 2.26 -2.35 -3.29
N THR A 70 2.04 -1.03 -3.26
CA THR A 70 1.90 -0.24 -2.02
C THR A 70 0.53 0.39 -1.85
N VAL A 71 -0.30 0.43 -2.89
CA VAL A 71 -1.62 1.08 -2.88
C VAL A 71 -2.56 0.48 -1.82
N TRP A 72 -2.58 -0.84 -1.66
CA TRP A 72 -3.39 -1.52 -0.64
C TRP A 72 -3.02 -1.09 0.80
N ARG A 73 -1.79 -0.63 1.03
CA ARG A 73 -1.31 -0.20 2.35
C ARG A 73 -1.85 1.17 2.75
N VAL A 74 -2.36 1.94 1.81
CA VAL A 74 -2.67 3.36 2.02
C VAL A 74 -3.65 3.54 3.17
N VAL A 75 -4.78 2.86 3.13
CA VAL A 75 -5.80 3.03 4.18
C VAL A 75 -5.32 2.52 5.55
N PRO A 76 -4.85 1.27 5.70
CA PRO A 76 -4.39 0.79 7.01
C PRO A 76 -3.23 1.60 7.60
N THR A 77 -2.33 2.11 6.76
CA THR A 77 -1.18 2.93 7.23
C THR A 77 -1.63 4.29 7.74
N LEU A 78 -2.59 4.93 7.05
CA LEU A 78 -3.12 6.20 7.51
C LEU A 78 -3.99 6.04 8.76
N GLU A 79 -4.70 4.91 8.90
CA GLU A 79 -5.55 4.63 10.08
C GLU A 79 -4.64 4.45 11.30
N LEU A 80 -3.57 3.66 11.15
CA LEU A 80 -2.56 3.49 12.20
C LEU A 80 -1.88 4.82 12.58
N LEU A 81 -1.53 5.65 11.59
CA LEU A 81 -0.92 6.95 11.84
C LEU A 81 -1.86 7.88 12.62
N GLN A 82 -3.15 7.90 12.24
CA GLN A 82 -4.17 8.65 12.96
C GLN A 82 -4.31 8.16 14.40
N ASP A 83 -4.49 6.85 14.61
CA ASP A 83 -4.62 6.23 15.93
C ASP A 83 -3.43 6.56 16.85
N HIS A 84 -2.22 6.48 16.29
CA HIS A 84 -1.01 6.83 17.02
C HIS A 84 -1.00 8.31 17.40
N TRP A 85 -1.24 9.23 16.46
CA TRP A 85 -1.26 10.66 16.76
C TRP A 85 -2.36 11.05 17.75
N GLU A 86 -3.56 10.47 17.66
CA GLU A 86 -4.63 10.63 18.66
C GLU A 86 -4.23 10.08 20.04
N THR A 87 -3.41 9.04 20.08
CA THR A 87 -2.85 8.52 21.32
C THR A 87 -1.81 9.50 21.89
N LEU A 88 -0.96 10.08 21.05
CA LEU A 88 0.02 11.09 21.48
C LEU A 88 -0.65 12.34 22.05
N THR A 89 -1.77 12.81 21.48
CA THR A 89 -2.50 14.00 22.00
C THR A 89 -3.11 13.78 23.38
N LYS A 90 -3.34 12.53 23.79
CA LYS A 90 -3.86 12.16 25.12
C LYS A 90 -2.77 12.05 26.18
N MET A 91 -1.50 11.96 25.78
CA MET A 91 -0.38 11.81 26.71
C MET A 91 0.14 13.16 27.21
N LYS A 92 0.22 13.32 28.53
CA LYS A 92 0.67 14.57 29.19
C LYS A 92 2.05 15.06 28.73
N LYS A 93 2.97 14.16 28.36
CA LYS A 93 4.32 14.55 27.88
C LYS A 93 4.29 15.32 26.56
N PHE A 94 3.24 15.19 25.76
CA PHE A 94 3.09 15.88 24.47
C PHE A 94 2.20 17.12 24.54
N GLU A 95 1.81 17.60 25.72
CA GLU A 95 0.90 18.74 25.87
C GLU A 95 1.35 19.97 25.07
N ARG A 96 2.66 20.27 25.09
CA ARG A 96 3.26 21.39 24.32
C ARG A 96 3.21 21.18 22.81
N LEU A 97 3.17 19.93 22.33
CA LEU A 97 3.12 19.58 20.91
C LEU A 97 1.70 19.28 20.42
N LYS A 98 0.72 19.15 21.31
CA LYS A 98 -0.66 18.82 20.99
C LYS A 98 -1.25 19.72 19.88
N PRO A 99 -1.10 21.06 19.89
CA PRO A 99 -1.61 21.89 18.80
C PRO A 99 -0.98 21.59 17.43
N ALA A 100 0.28 21.13 17.40
CA ALA A 100 0.96 20.74 16.18
C ALA A 100 0.48 19.36 15.69
N ILE A 101 0.28 18.41 16.60
CA ILE A 101 -0.25 17.08 16.29
C ILE A 101 -1.69 17.20 15.75
N GLU A 102 -2.52 18.03 16.37
CA GLU A 102 -3.89 18.30 15.92
C GLU A 102 -3.95 18.89 14.50
N LYS A 103 -3.01 19.80 14.15
CA LYS A 103 -2.87 20.27 12.77
C LYS A 103 -2.46 19.15 11.80
N GLY A 104 -1.62 18.22 12.27
CA GLY A 104 -1.29 17.00 11.54
C GLY A 104 -2.52 16.13 11.28
N LEU A 105 -3.33 15.88 12.30
CA LEU A 105 -4.58 15.12 12.21
C LEU A 105 -5.58 15.78 11.24
N GLN A 106 -5.73 17.11 11.28
CA GLN A 106 -6.54 17.85 10.30
C GLN A 106 -6.05 17.64 8.86
N LYS A 107 -4.73 17.58 8.67
CA LYS A 107 -4.14 17.30 7.36
C LYS A 107 -4.42 15.85 6.91
N LEU A 108 -4.36 14.88 7.81
CA LEU A 108 -4.73 13.48 7.52
C LEU A 108 -6.20 13.36 7.14
N HIS A 109 -7.10 14.05 7.85
CA HIS A 109 -8.51 14.05 7.49
C HIS A 109 -8.74 14.55 6.06
N LYS A 110 -8.03 15.60 5.62
CA LYS A 110 -8.08 16.04 4.22
C LYS A 110 -7.61 14.96 3.25
N TYR A 111 -6.59 14.17 3.59
CA TYR A 111 -6.13 13.08 2.74
C TYR A 111 -7.14 11.93 2.68
N TYR A 112 -7.80 11.61 3.80
CA TYR A 112 -8.92 10.67 3.79
C TYR A 112 -10.04 11.10 2.86
N THR A 113 -10.46 12.36 2.92
CA THR A 113 -11.49 12.87 2.00
C THR A 113 -11.11 12.70 0.53
N LEU A 114 -9.82 12.76 0.19
CA LEU A 114 -9.34 12.52 -1.18
C LEU A 114 -9.27 11.02 -1.53
N ILE A 115 -8.99 10.17 -0.53
CA ILE A 115 -8.98 8.72 -0.68
C ILE A 115 -10.40 8.20 -0.90
N ASP A 116 -11.37 8.72 -0.15
CA ASP A 116 -12.78 8.36 -0.25
C ASP A 116 -13.41 8.71 -1.61
N GLN A 117 -12.76 9.60 -2.39
CA GLN A 117 -13.17 9.91 -3.75
C GLN A 117 -12.78 8.83 -4.77
N SER A 118 -12.00 7.83 -4.36
CA SER A 118 -11.48 6.78 -5.25
C SER A 118 -11.65 5.40 -4.65
N ASN A 119 -12.39 4.54 -5.35
CA ASN A 119 -12.58 3.14 -4.96
C ASN A 119 -11.31 2.28 -5.12
N VAL A 120 -10.26 2.81 -5.74
CA VAL A 120 -9.00 2.08 -6.02
C VAL A 120 -8.37 1.54 -4.74
N TYR A 121 -8.45 2.28 -3.63
CA TYR A 121 -7.83 1.86 -2.37
C TYR A 121 -8.56 0.67 -1.75
N PHE A 122 -9.90 0.67 -1.76
CA PHE A 122 -10.69 -0.48 -1.33
C PHE A 122 -10.44 -1.69 -2.23
N ILE A 123 -10.51 -1.50 -3.54
CA ILE A 123 -10.31 -2.58 -4.53
C ILE A 123 -8.92 -3.19 -4.39
N ALA A 124 -7.87 -2.37 -4.26
CA ALA A 124 -6.51 -2.86 -4.08
C ALA A 124 -6.33 -3.67 -2.79
N LEU A 125 -7.03 -3.30 -1.71
CA LEU A 125 -7.03 -4.05 -0.46
C LEU A 125 -7.81 -5.37 -0.59
N ALA A 126 -8.98 -5.34 -1.24
CA ALA A 126 -9.79 -6.54 -1.49
C ALA A 126 -9.08 -7.56 -2.39
N LEU A 127 -8.28 -7.09 -3.37
CA LEU A 127 -7.44 -7.91 -4.24
C LEU A 127 -6.09 -8.29 -3.60
N ASP A 128 -5.89 -8.01 -2.32
CA ASP A 128 -4.74 -8.52 -1.59
C ASP A 128 -5.05 -9.93 -1.04
N PRO A 129 -4.39 -11.00 -1.51
CA PRO A 129 -4.67 -12.37 -1.07
C PRO A 129 -4.42 -12.60 0.43
N LYS A 130 -3.66 -11.70 1.07
CA LYS A 130 -3.40 -11.76 2.51
C LYS A 130 -4.53 -11.20 3.37
N TRP A 131 -5.22 -10.18 2.88
CA TRP A 131 -6.17 -9.40 3.69
C TRP A 131 -7.60 -9.47 3.17
N LYS A 132 -7.76 -9.50 1.85
CA LYS A 132 -9.04 -9.48 1.15
C LYS A 132 -10.02 -8.47 1.78
N LEU A 133 -11.17 -8.95 2.22
CA LEU A 133 -12.24 -8.17 2.84
C LEU A 133 -12.21 -8.24 4.37
N GLU A 134 -11.30 -9.00 4.97
CA GLU A 134 -11.27 -9.23 6.43
C GLU A 134 -10.96 -7.94 7.19
N TYR A 135 -10.01 -7.15 6.67
CA TYR A 135 -9.71 -5.86 7.29
C TYR A 135 -10.93 -4.93 7.29
N THR A 136 -11.57 -4.77 6.14
CA THR A 136 -12.66 -3.81 5.96
C THR A 136 -13.94 -4.28 6.64
N SER A 137 -14.25 -5.58 6.61
CA SER A 137 -15.42 -6.14 7.31
C SER A 137 -15.33 -6.01 8.84
N MET A 138 -14.12 -6.04 9.39
CA MET A 138 -13.90 -5.90 10.84
C MET A 138 -13.76 -4.44 11.29
N LYS A 139 -13.19 -3.57 10.46
CA LYS A 139 -12.81 -2.20 10.84
C LYS A 139 -13.76 -1.12 10.36
N TRP A 140 -14.50 -1.35 9.29
CA TRP A 140 -15.31 -0.31 8.66
C TRP A 140 -16.79 -0.49 8.96
N ASP A 141 -17.52 0.62 8.96
CA ASP A 141 -18.98 0.57 9.07
C ASP A 141 -19.60 -0.12 7.86
N SER A 142 -20.74 -0.78 8.09
CA SER A 142 -21.42 -1.61 7.09
C SER A 142 -21.75 -0.87 5.79
N GLU A 143 -22.01 0.44 5.85
CA GLU A 143 -22.29 1.27 4.68
C GLU A 143 -21.05 1.42 3.79
N TYR A 144 -19.91 1.83 4.37
CA TYR A 144 -18.65 1.98 3.63
C TYR A 144 -18.15 0.65 3.08
N TYR A 145 -18.26 -0.41 3.87
CA TYR A 145 -17.95 -1.77 3.42
C TYR A 145 -18.76 -2.15 2.19
N LYS A 146 -20.08 -1.94 2.22
CA LYS A 146 -20.97 -2.24 1.10
C LYS A 146 -20.67 -1.39 -0.13
N MET A 147 -20.46 -0.08 0.03
CA MET A 147 -20.08 0.81 -1.07
C MET A 147 -18.79 0.35 -1.76
N GLY A 148 -17.81 -0.09 -0.97
CA GLY A 148 -16.56 -0.66 -1.48
C GLY A 148 -16.78 -1.96 -2.26
N LEU A 149 -17.61 -2.87 -1.75
CA LEU A 149 -17.98 -4.10 -2.45
C LEU A 149 -18.69 -3.84 -3.77
N ASP A 150 -19.67 -2.94 -3.78
CA ASP A 150 -20.38 -2.56 -4.99
C ASP A 150 -19.40 -1.97 -6.01
N ALA A 151 -18.45 -1.16 -5.56
CA ALA A 151 -17.41 -0.62 -6.43
C ALA A 151 -16.46 -1.68 -6.99
N LEU A 152 -16.08 -2.68 -6.19
CA LEU A 152 -15.28 -3.82 -6.62
C LEU A 152 -16.01 -4.64 -7.69
N GLN A 153 -17.28 -4.97 -7.47
CA GLN A 153 -18.09 -5.71 -8.43
C GLN A 153 -18.23 -4.92 -9.74
N ASN A 154 -18.56 -3.62 -9.66
CA ASN A 154 -18.65 -2.77 -10.84
C ASN A 154 -17.33 -2.65 -11.62
N ALA A 155 -16.19 -2.65 -10.92
CA ALA A 155 -14.89 -2.68 -11.57
C ALA A 155 -14.67 -4.03 -12.26
N PHE A 156 -14.91 -5.12 -11.55
CA PHE A 156 -14.79 -6.48 -12.06
C PHE A 156 -15.63 -6.69 -13.33
N ASP A 157 -16.89 -6.27 -13.35
CA ASP A 157 -17.78 -6.40 -14.52
C ASP A 157 -17.21 -5.70 -15.76
N LYS A 158 -16.61 -4.52 -15.58
CA LYS A 158 -15.97 -3.77 -16.68
C LYS A 158 -14.75 -4.53 -17.22
N TYR A 159 -14.00 -5.21 -16.36
CA TYR A 159 -12.85 -6.02 -16.77
C TYR A 159 -13.28 -7.34 -17.41
N ALA A 160 -14.29 -8.01 -16.87
CA ALA A 160 -14.87 -9.24 -17.42
C ALA A 160 -15.28 -9.06 -18.89
N VAL A 161 -16.00 -7.97 -19.21
CA VAL A 161 -16.39 -7.65 -20.59
C VAL A 161 -15.18 -7.51 -21.52
N ARG A 162 -14.08 -6.91 -21.03
CA ARG A 162 -12.85 -6.72 -21.82
C ARG A 162 -12.10 -8.04 -22.04
N VAL A 163 -12.00 -8.87 -21.02
CA VAL A 163 -11.33 -10.18 -21.11
C VAL A 163 -12.07 -11.07 -22.11
N VAL A 164 -13.40 -11.16 -21.99
CA VAL A 164 -14.23 -11.93 -22.95
C VAL A 164 -14.07 -11.39 -24.37
N ALA A 165 -14.05 -10.07 -24.57
CA ALA A 165 -13.83 -9.47 -25.88
C ALA A 165 -12.44 -9.80 -26.46
N SER A 166 -11.40 -9.83 -25.62
CA SER A 166 -10.03 -10.18 -26.03
C SER A 166 -9.90 -11.66 -26.39
N GLU A 167 -10.46 -12.56 -25.59
CA GLU A 167 -10.44 -14.00 -25.86
C GLU A 167 -11.15 -14.32 -27.18
N VAL A 168 -12.29 -13.69 -27.47
CA VAL A 168 -13.01 -13.86 -28.74
C VAL A 168 -12.14 -13.42 -29.93
N ALA A 169 -11.36 -12.35 -29.80
CA ALA A 169 -10.48 -11.87 -30.86
C ALA A 169 -9.28 -12.82 -31.09
N GLU A 170 -8.70 -13.37 -30.03
CA GLU A 170 -7.59 -14.34 -30.11
C GLU A 170 -8.03 -15.65 -30.76
N VAL A 171 -9.21 -16.18 -30.42
CA VAL A 171 -9.76 -17.40 -31.03
C VAL A 171 -10.01 -17.20 -32.53
N GLN A 172 -10.48 -16.02 -32.93
CA GLN A 172 -10.66 -15.69 -34.35
C GLN A 172 -9.31 -15.65 -35.08
N GLN A 173 -8.26 -15.06 -34.51
CA GLN A 173 -6.92 -15.04 -35.11
C GLN A 173 -6.29 -16.43 -35.19
N ALA A 174 -6.39 -17.25 -34.14
CA ALA A 174 -5.86 -18.60 -34.11
C ALA A 174 -6.56 -19.54 -35.11
N ALA A 175 -7.85 -19.30 -35.42
CA ALA A 175 -8.57 -20.03 -36.46
C ALA A 175 -8.05 -19.76 -37.89
N HIS A 176 -7.30 -18.66 -38.08
CA HIS A 176 -6.67 -18.32 -39.36
C HIS A 176 -5.23 -18.88 -39.51
N GLU A 177 -4.63 -19.41 -38.43
CA GLU A 177 -3.31 -20.04 -38.48
C GLU A 177 -3.41 -21.54 -38.82
N SER A 178 -2.65 -21.98 -39.82
CA SER A 178 -2.62 -23.38 -40.25
C SER A 178 -1.93 -24.28 -39.20
N PRO A 179 -2.43 -25.51 -38.97
CA PRO A 179 -1.94 -26.37 -37.89
C PRO A 179 -0.45 -26.71 -38.04
N VAL A 180 0.29 -26.50 -36.95
CA VAL A 180 1.72 -26.81 -36.79
C VAL A 180 1.97 -28.29 -37.12
N LYS A 181 2.90 -28.53 -38.05
CA LYS A 181 3.39 -29.86 -38.43
C LYS A 181 4.22 -30.47 -37.29
N GLY A 182 3.60 -31.19 -36.36
CA GLY A 182 4.36 -31.77 -35.24
C GLY A 182 3.63 -32.74 -34.31
N GLY A 183 2.62 -33.47 -34.78
CA GLY A 183 1.89 -34.44 -33.95
C GLY A 183 1.57 -35.74 -34.68
N GLY A 184 1.49 -36.85 -33.94
CA GLY A 184 1.18 -38.18 -34.43
C GLY A 184 -0.23 -38.31 -35.03
N TYR A 185 -0.50 -39.41 -35.74
CA TYR A 185 -1.80 -39.70 -36.34
C TYR A 185 -2.88 -39.78 -35.25
N GLY A 186 -3.58 -38.66 -35.01
CA GLY A 186 -4.60 -38.52 -33.97
C GLY A 186 -4.47 -37.25 -33.12
N ASP A 187 -3.28 -36.65 -33.03
CA ASP A 187 -3.03 -35.51 -32.13
C ASP A 187 -3.90 -34.30 -32.48
N ALA A 188 -4.10 -34.01 -33.76
CA ALA A 188 -5.01 -32.95 -34.20
C ALA A 188 -6.46 -33.16 -33.72
N MET A 189 -6.94 -34.41 -33.67
CA MET A 189 -8.28 -34.74 -33.20
C MET A 189 -8.36 -34.64 -31.67
N VAL A 190 -7.34 -35.11 -30.96
CA VAL A 190 -7.22 -35.00 -29.50
C VAL A 190 -7.16 -33.53 -29.07
N HIS A 191 -6.31 -32.72 -29.70
CA HIS A 191 -6.22 -31.28 -29.46
C HIS A 191 -7.57 -30.57 -29.72
N LYS A 192 -8.24 -30.90 -30.82
CA LYS A 192 -9.56 -30.32 -31.14
C LYS A 192 -10.62 -30.70 -30.10
N ALA A 193 -10.65 -31.96 -29.64
CA ALA A 193 -11.59 -32.42 -28.64
C ALA A 193 -11.34 -31.78 -27.27
N VAL A 194 -10.07 -31.71 -26.84
CA VAL A 194 -9.66 -31.09 -25.57
C VAL A 194 -9.93 -29.58 -25.60
N ASN A 195 -9.61 -28.88 -26.69
CA ASN A 195 -9.90 -27.46 -26.83
C ASN A 195 -11.42 -27.21 -26.83
N ALA A 196 -12.22 -27.99 -27.55
CA ALA A 196 -13.68 -27.86 -27.54
C ALA A 196 -14.32 -28.19 -26.17
N HIS A 197 -13.65 -28.96 -25.32
CA HIS A 197 -14.06 -29.17 -23.93
C HIS A 197 -13.67 -27.97 -23.06
N ARG A 198 -12.44 -27.47 -23.17
CA ARG A 198 -11.97 -26.26 -22.47
C ARG A 198 -12.82 -25.03 -22.79
N GLU A 199 -13.18 -24.82 -24.05
CA GLU A 199 -14.08 -23.74 -24.48
C GLU A 199 -15.48 -23.87 -23.87
N ARG A 200 -15.98 -25.10 -23.69
CA ARG A 200 -17.27 -25.34 -23.03
C ARG A 200 -17.21 -25.11 -21.52
N GLU A 201 -16.12 -25.46 -20.87
CA GLU A 201 -15.92 -25.13 -19.45
C GLU A 201 -15.79 -23.62 -19.23
N LYS A 202 -15.10 -22.90 -20.12
CA LYS A 202 -14.99 -21.43 -20.08
C LYS A 202 -16.34 -20.74 -20.28
N CYS A 203 -17.13 -21.18 -21.26
CA CYS A 203 -18.41 -20.57 -21.62
C CYS A 203 -19.49 -20.70 -20.52
N GLY A 204 -19.31 -21.61 -19.56
CA GLY A 204 -20.21 -21.81 -18.41
C GLY A 204 -19.81 -21.11 -17.11
N ARG A 205 -18.63 -20.47 -17.04
CA ARG A 205 -18.20 -19.77 -15.83
C ARG A 205 -18.94 -18.44 -15.71
N ASN A 206 -19.75 -18.32 -14.67
CA ASN A 206 -20.27 -17.03 -14.24
C ASN A 206 -19.07 -16.18 -13.77
N PRO A 207 -18.77 -15.03 -14.39
CA PRO A 207 -17.67 -14.16 -13.97
C PRO A 207 -17.74 -13.80 -12.48
N HIS A 208 -18.95 -13.58 -11.95
CA HIS A 208 -19.11 -13.30 -10.52
C HIS A 208 -18.75 -14.48 -9.63
N GLN A 209 -18.84 -15.71 -10.12
CA GLN A 209 -18.40 -16.89 -9.38
C GLN A 209 -16.89 -16.88 -9.19
N GLU A 210 -16.12 -16.42 -10.18
CA GLU A 210 -14.66 -16.29 -10.04
C GLU A 210 -14.29 -15.33 -8.92
N LEU A 211 -14.91 -14.14 -8.92
CA LEU A 211 -14.68 -13.15 -7.87
C LEU A 211 -15.08 -13.71 -6.50
N GLN A 212 -16.23 -14.39 -6.42
CA GLN A 212 -16.70 -15.03 -5.19
C GLN A 212 -15.73 -16.12 -4.71
N ASP A 213 -15.28 -17.01 -5.61
CA ASP A 213 -14.33 -18.09 -5.31
C ASP A 213 -12.99 -17.53 -4.83
N TYR A 214 -12.54 -16.38 -5.36
CA TYR A 214 -11.36 -15.68 -4.86
C TYR A 214 -11.61 -15.11 -3.46
N LEU A 215 -12.73 -14.43 -3.24
CA LEU A 215 -13.03 -13.81 -1.95
C LEU A 215 -13.22 -14.85 -0.83
N ASP A 216 -13.84 -15.99 -1.15
CA ASP A 216 -14.12 -17.08 -0.21
C ASP A 216 -12.93 -18.03 0.00
N SER A 217 -11.89 -17.96 -0.84
CA SER A 217 -10.71 -18.78 -0.64
C SER A 217 -9.96 -18.38 0.65
N PRO A 218 -9.16 -19.28 1.25
CA PRO A 218 -8.39 -18.93 2.44
C PRO A 218 -7.45 -17.73 2.23
N LEU A 219 -7.14 -17.03 3.31
CA LEU A 219 -6.10 -15.98 3.29
C LEU A 219 -4.72 -16.64 3.12
N GLU A 220 -3.88 -16.01 2.30
CA GLU A 220 -2.52 -16.50 2.05
C GLU A 220 -1.48 -15.44 2.45
N ASP A 221 -0.44 -15.85 3.18
CA ASP A 221 0.64 -14.93 3.54
C ASP A 221 1.58 -14.69 2.35
N VAL A 222 1.19 -13.74 1.48
CA VAL A 222 1.86 -13.46 0.22
C VAL A 222 2.78 -12.23 0.34
N VAL A 223 4.08 -12.46 0.15
CA VAL A 223 5.08 -11.39 0.06
C VAL A 223 5.02 -10.70 -1.31
N TYR A 224 5.01 -11.49 -2.39
CA TYR A 224 5.06 -11.00 -3.78
C TYR A 224 3.70 -11.10 -4.49
N ARG A 225 2.78 -10.18 -4.16
CA ARG A 225 1.39 -10.14 -4.67
C ARG A 225 1.26 -10.27 -6.19
N VAL A 226 2.05 -9.51 -6.95
CA VAL A 226 1.99 -9.54 -8.42
C VAL A 226 2.39 -10.91 -8.99
N LYS A 227 3.42 -11.55 -8.40
CA LYS A 227 3.83 -12.90 -8.81
C LYS A 227 2.75 -13.92 -8.47
N TRP A 228 2.11 -13.77 -7.31
CA TRP A 228 1.00 -14.62 -6.89
C TRP A 228 -0.15 -14.55 -7.90
N TRP A 229 -0.58 -13.35 -8.31
CA TRP A 229 -1.58 -13.18 -9.36
C TRP A 229 -1.13 -13.80 -10.70
N GLY A 230 0.15 -13.67 -11.05
CA GLY A 230 0.73 -14.37 -12.21
C GLY A 230 0.56 -15.89 -12.18
N HIS A 231 0.83 -16.52 -11.03
CA HIS A 231 0.68 -17.97 -10.84
C HIS A 231 -0.79 -18.42 -10.84
N HIS A 232 -1.71 -17.57 -10.39
CA HIS A 232 -3.14 -17.88 -10.33
C HIS A 232 -3.94 -17.34 -11.53
N SER A 233 -3.27 -16.86 -12.58
CA SER A 233 -3.89 -16.27 -13.76
C SER A 233 -4.85 -17.22 -14.50
N THR A 234 -4.62 -18.53 -14.43
CA THR A 234 -5.53 -19.53 -15.01
C THR A 234 -6.75 -19.81 -14.14
N GLN A 235 -6.63 -19.58 -12.84
CA GLN A 235 -7.70 -19.76 -11.86
C GLN A 235 -8.58 -18.52 -11.77
N TYR A 236 -7.97 -17.33 -11.80
CA TYR A 236 -8.62 -16.03 -11.66
C TYR A 236 -8.24 -15.08 -12.83
N PRO A 237 -8.64 -15.40 -14.07
CA PRO A 237 -8.25 -14.63 -15.26
C PRO A 237 -8.83 -13.21 -15.31
N ILE A 238 -9.94 -12.92 -14.62
CA ILE A 238 -10.59 -11.60 -14.62
C ILE A 238 -10.10 -10.73 -13.45
N CYS A 239 -9.76 -11.35 -12.31
CA CYS A 239 -9.16 -10.62 -11.18
C CYS A 239 -7.72 -10.14 -11.43
N MET A 240 -7.06 -10.65 -12.48
CA MET A 240 -5.67 -10.33 -12.85
C MET A 240 -5.49 -8.92 -13.43
#